data_AF-T1PMD9-F1
#
_entry.id   AF-T1PMD9-F1
#
_cell.length_a   1.000
_cell.length_b   1.000
_cell.length_c   1.000
_cell.angle_alpha   90.00
_cell.angle_beta   90.00
_cell.angle_gamma   90.00
#
_symmetry.space_group_name_H-M   'P 1'
#
loop_
_entity.id
_entity.type
_entity.pdbx_description
1 polymer ?
#
loop_
_entity_poly.entity_id
_entity_poly.type
_entity_poly.pdbx_seq_one_letter_code
_entity_poly.pdbx_strand_id
1 'polypeptide(L)'
;MLASESLNGHRHHHHPRQHQDSNEYNESIFKKVDQVASDGYGEKKLAHDVALSNVDVNVIANSLNSGSKLTEVYADKQFLFEENAMSSKKEEIKKKSKLIPSHPNEDVKGFLHECIEEIINSAVYSGTKRSSRVVEWHSPEELRSLFDFKLKHHAESHDNLLKLLKKTIDYSVKTGHPYFINQLYSGVDPYALIGQWLTDALNPSVYTYEVAPVFTIMEEEILSEMRRIVGFPNDGYGDGIFCPGGSIANGYAISCARYYKFPDSKKNGLFGAKRQIIFTSEDSHYSVEKLAMFMGFGSENVCKIRTDKCGKINVEDLMENIETCISADCEPLMVSATAGTTVLGAFDNLEKIADLCNKYNMWMHVDAAWGG
;
A
#
# COMPACT_ATOMS: atom_id res chain seq x y z
N MET A 1 -36.75 37.19 15.07
CA MET A 1 -36.56 38.28 16.06
C MET A 1 -35.73 37.73 17.21
N LEU A 2 -34.86 38.55 17.80
CA LEU A 2 -34.32 38.54 19.19
C LEU A 2 -34.24 37.17 19.90
N ALA A 3 -33.09 36.57 20.27
CA ALA A 3 -31.74 37.06 20.57
C ALA A 3 -31.55 37.80 21.92
N SER A 4 -31.45 37.01 23.01
CA SER A 4 -30.78 37.26 24.31
C SER A 4 -30.87 35.95 25.12
N GLU A 5 -29.79 35.28 25.57
CA GLU A 5 -28.96 35.59 26.76
C GLU A 5 -29.76 35.62 28.08
N SER A 6 -29.30 35.07 29.22
CA SER A 6 -28.16 34.19 29.58
C SER A 6 -28.42 33.64 31.03
N LEU A 7 -27.60 32.91 31.80
CA LEU A 7 -26.20 32.42 31.71
C LEU A 7 -26.00 31.26 32.73
N ASN A 8 -25.44 30.09 32.35
CA ASN A 8 -24.56 29.28 33.23
C ASN A 8 -23.90 28.09 32.47
N GLY A 9 -22.62 27.74 32.71
CA GLY A 9 -21.70 28.35 33.66
C GLY A 9 -20.20 28.12 33.41
N HIS A 10 -19.41 29.04 33.97
CA HIS A 10 -18.05 28.88 34.48
C HIS A 10 -16.91 28.49 33.50
N ARG A 11 -16.12 29.51 33.12
CA ARG A 11 -14.70 29.39 32.72
C ARG A 11 -13.83 30.24 33.68
N HIS A 12 -12.70 29.70 34.13
CA HIS A 12 -11.57 30.48 34.68
C HIS A 12 -10.23 29.77 34.37
N HIS A 13 -9.10 30.43 34.67
CA HIS A 13 -7.78 30.14 34.09
C HIS A 13 -6.85 29.21 34.91
N HIS A 14 -5.92 28.58 34.18
CA HIS A 14 -4.57 28.09 34.57
C HIS A 14 -4.36 26.93 35.58
N HIS A 15 -3.86 25.81 35.04
CA HIS A 15 -2.81 24.89 35.59
C HIS A 15 -3.05 24.09 36.89
N PRO A 16 -2.29 23.00 37.16
CA PRO A 16 -1.67 22.00 36.24
C PRO A 16 -1.79 20.51 36.73
N ARG A 17 -1.32 19.56 35.89
CA ARG A 17 -1.19 18.09 36.15
C ARG A 17 -2.56 17.35 36.17
N GLN A 18 -2.66 16.03 35.98
CA GLN A 18 -1.71 14.91 35.82
C GLN A 18 -1.92 14.27 34.41
N HIS A 19 -0.98 13.63 33.69
CA HIS A 19 0.32 13.00 33.96
C HIS A 19 0.31 11.88 35.02
N GLN A 20 -0.12 10.68 34.62
CA GLN A 20 0.15 9.45 35.38
C GLN A 20 0.52 8.26 34.48
N ASP A 21 -0.29 7.92 33.47
CA ASP A 21 -0.07 6.74 32.60
C ASP A 21 1.25 6.80 31.78
N SER A 22 1.79 8.00 31.53
CA SER A 22 3.08 8.19 30.86
C SER A 22 4.31 7.90 31.73
N ASN A 23 4.15 7.84 33.05
CA ASN A 23 5.28 7.73 33.98
C ASN A 23 5.57 6.30 34.42
N GLU A 24 4.56 5.44 34.60
CA GLU A 24 4.80 4.04 34.99
C GLU A 24 5.61 3.29 33.92
N TYR A 25 5.36 3.57 32.63
CA TYR A 25 6.12 2.97 31.53
C TYR A 25 7.59 3.41 31.53
N ASN A 26 7.87 4.67 31.86
CA ASN A 26 9.24 5.21 31.89
C ASN A 26 9.99 4.83 33.17
N GLU A 27 9.36 4.87 34.36
CA GLU A 27 9.98 4.37 35.60
C GLU A 27 10.29 2.86 35.53
N SER A 28 9.46 2.07 34.83
CA SER A 28 9.71 0.66 34.53
C SER A 28 11.01 0.44 33.73
N ILE A 29 11.39 1.39 32.88
CA ILE A 29 12.64 1.35 32.12
C ILE A 29 13.82 1.80 32.99
N PHE A 30 13.73 2.96 33.65
CA PHE A 30 14.83 3.47 34.49
C PHE A 30 15.20 2.50 35.62
N LYS A 31 14.22 1.91 36.32
CA LYS A 31 14.49 0.90 37.37
C LYS A 31 15.17 -0.37 36.82
N LYS A 32 14.94 -0.74 35.55
CA LYS A 32 15.67 -1.85 34.90
C LYS A 32 17.10 -1.48 34.52
N VAL A 33 17.38 -0.22 34.18
CA VAL A 33 18.74 0.24 33.89
C VAL A 33 19.59 0.22 35.17
N ASP A 34 19.09 0.82 36.27
CA ASP A 34 19.80 0.84 37.55
C ASP A 34 20.02 -0.56 38.12
N GLN A 35 19.02 -1.46 38.00
CA GLN A 35 19.12 -2.83 38.51
C GLN A 35 20.01 -3.75 37.66
N VAL A 36 20.37 -3.36 36.44
CA VAL A 36 21.40 -4.04 35.63
C VAL A 36 22.80 -3.48 35.91
N ALA A 37 22.91 -2.25 36.43
CA ALA A 37 24.19 -1.63 36.79
C ALA A 37 24.83 -2.21 38.07
N SER A 38 24.08 -2.89 38.94
CA SER A 38 24.60 -3.55 40.14
C SER A 38 25.21 -4.93 39.88
N ASP A 39 24.71 -5.65 38.86
CA ASP A 39 24.97 -7.07 38.65
C ASP A 39 25.97 -7.25 37.50
N GLY A 40 27.27 -7.26 37.83
CA GLY A 40 28.39 -7.10 36.90
C GLY A 40 28.49 -8.12 35.75
N TYR A 41 27.73 -7.90 34.68
CA TYR A 41 27.67 -8.75 33.47
C TYR A 41 28.23 -8.05 32.22
N GLY A 42 29.53 -8.24 31.98
CA GLY A 42 30.19 -8.25 30.66
C GLY A 42 29.83 -7.15 29.64
N GLU A 43 30.69 -6.13 29.55
CA GLU A 43 30.59 -4.92 28.70
C GLU A 43 30.24 -5.14 27.21
N LYS A 44 30.41 -6.35 26.67
CA LYS A 44 30.18 -6.65 25.25
C LYS A 44 28.72 -6.74 24.82
N LYS A 45 27.75 -6.75 25.74
CA LYS A 45 26.32 -6.75 25.38
C LYS A 45 25.68 -5.35 25.38
N LEU A 46 26.18 -4.44 26.22
CA LEU A 46 25.60 -3.10 26.39
C LEU A 46 25.57 -2.29 25.08
N ALA A 47 26.62 -2.40 24.27
CA ALA A 47 26.72 -1.73 22.97
C ALA A 47 25.73 -2.24 21.90
N HIS A 48 25.16 -3.43 22.07
CA HIS A 48 24.15 -3.97 21.15
C HIS A 48 22.76 -3.40 21.45
N ASP A 49 22.40 -3.35 22.74
CA ASP A 49 21.03 -3.01 23.14
C ASP A 49 20.80 -1.48 23.19
N VAL A 50 21.86 -0.66 23.37
CA VAL A 50 21.79 0.81 23.19
C VAL A 50 21.55 1.20 21.73
N ALA A 51 22.04 0.42 20.75
CA ALA A 51 21.85 0.67 19.32
C ALA A 51 20.39 0.47 18.85
N LEU A 52 19.50 0.00 19.74
CA LEU A 52 18.06 -0.14 19.52
C LEU A 52 17.23 0.93 20.26
N SER A 53 17.88 1.94 20.86
CA SER A 53 17.21 3.05 21.55
C SER A 53 17.70 4.41 21.03
N ASN A 54 16.77 5.24 20.52
CA ASN A 54 17.07 6.57 20.00
C ASN A 54 17.41 7.56 21.14
N VAL A 55 18.66 7.55 21.60
CA VAL A 55 19.18 8.45 22.63
C VAL A 55 20.29 9.33 22.04
N ASP A 56 20.14 10.65 22.19
CA ASP A 56 21.09 11.62 21.64
C ASP A 56 22.44 11.59 22.40
N VAL A 57 23.51 11.33 21.65
CA VAL A 57 24.89 11.17 22.15
C VAL A 57 25.40 12.43 22.87
N ASN A 58 24.87 13.61 22.53
CA ASN A 58 25.29 14.89 23.12
C ASN A 58 25.02 15.01 24.64
N VAL A 59 24.14 14.17 25.20
CA VAL A 59 23.83 14.18 26.65
C VAL A 59 24.98 13.62 27.49
N ILE A 60 25.74 12.65 26.98
CA ILE A 60 26.77 11.91 27.76
C ILE A 60 28.01 12.79 28.04
N ALA A 61 28.36 13.67 27.11
CA ALA A 61 29.60 14.45 27.12
C ALA A 61 29.74 15.42 28.31
N ASN A 62 28.65 15.80 28.98
CA ASN A 62 28.64 16.82 30.04
C ASN A 62 28.91 16.28 31.46
N SER A 63 29.06 14.95 31.65
CA SER A 63 29.10 14.32 32.98
C SER A 63 30.51 14.06 33.55
N LEU A 64 31.56 14.08 32.72
CA LEU A 64 32.91 13.63 33.11
C LEU A 64 33.93 14.77 33.04
N ASN A 65 34.03 15.56 34.12
CA ASN A 65 34.96 16.68 34.21
C ASN A 65 35.69 16.73 35.57
N SER A 66 36.70 15.88 35.74
CA SER A 66 37.74 16.00 36.77
C SER A 66 39.04 15.28 36.33
N GLY A 67 40.15 15.54 37.03
CA GLY A 67 41.50 15.12 36.60
C GLY A 67 41.79 13.60 36.66
N SER A 68 42.96 13.13 36.24
CA SER A 68 44.24 13.87 36.12
C SER A 68 45.28 13.17 35.23
N LYS A 69 46.44 13.82 35.03
CA LYS A 69 47.56 13.39 34.18
C LYS A 69 48.08 11.97 34.52
N LEU A 70 47.92 11.01 33.61
CA LEU A 70 48.69 9.74 33.64
C LEU A 70 48.78 8.99 32.28
N THR A 71 48.13 9.46 31.21
CA THR A 71 47.90 8.69 29.96
C THR A 71 48.82 9.03 28.78
N GLU A 72 49.45 10.20 28.76
CA GLU A 72 50.10 10.78 27.56
C GLU A 72 51.32 10.00 27.03
N VAL A 73 51.96 9.12 27.82
CA VAL A 73 53.19 8.40 27.41
C VAL A 73 52.93 6.98 26.87
N TYR A 74 51.75 6.40 27.14
CA TYR A 74 51.36 5.10 26.62
C TYR A 74 50.39 5.17 25.43
N ALA A 75 49.68 6.29 25.26
CA ALA A 75 48.73 6.48 24.15
C ALA A 75 49.42 6.39 22.77
N ASP A 76 50.39 7.27 22.47
CA ASP A 76 50.94 7.46 21.12
C ASP A 76 51.45 6.17 20.46
N LYS A 77 52.22 5.36 21.18
CA LYS A 77 52.80 4.12 20.62
C LYS A 77 51.77 3.04 20.39
N GLN A 78 50.69 3.02 21.17
CA GLN A 78 49.62 2.05 20.98
C GLN A 78 48.62 2.51 19.91
N PHE A 79 48.27 3.80 19.88
CA PHE A 79 47.49 4.40 18.78
C PHE A 79 48.17 4.23 17.42
N LEU A 80 49.46 4.51 17.29
CA LEU A 80 50.17 4.35 16.01
C LEU A 80 50.26 2.88 15.55
N PHE A 81 50.26 1.91 16.46
CA PHE A 81 50.15 0.49 16.09
C PHE A 81 48.71 0.08 15.77
N GLU A 82 47.72 0.56 16.52
CA GLU A 82 46.31 0.23 16.34
C GLU A 82 45.69 0.91 15.12
N GLU A 83 46.10 2.13 14.75
CA GLU A 83 45.73 2.76 13.47
C GLU A 83 46.30 2.01 12.28
N ASN A 84 47.59 1.62 12.30
CA ASN A 84 48.19 0.85 11.21
C ASN A 84 47.60 -0.58 11.13
N ALA A 85 47.29 -1.20 12.26
CA ALA A 85 46.59 -2.49 12.31
C ALA A 85 45.12 -2.37 11.90
N MET A 86 44.42 -1.28 12.22
CA MET A 86 43.06 -1.01 11.73
C MET A 86 43.04 -0.65 10.26
N SER A 87 44.03 0.10 9.75
CA SER A 87 44.12 0.48 8.34
C SER A 87 44.38 -0.75 7.47
N SER A 88 45.39 -1.54 7.81
CA SER A 88 45.67 -2.82 7.14
C SER A 88 44.52 -3.83 7.28
N LYS A 89 43.85 -3.91 8.44
CA LYS A 89 42.61 -4.72 8.56
C LYS A 89 41.44 -4.15 7.78
N LYS A 90 41.25 -2.83 7.68
CA LYS A 90 40.20 -2.20 6.83
C LYS A 90 40.47 -2.48 5.35
N GLU A 91 41.74 -2.50 4.92
CA GLU A 91 42.11 -2.96 3.58
C GLU A 91 41.91 -4.46 3.37
N GLU A 92 42.32 -5.32 4.31
CA GLU A 92 42.06 -6.76 4.22
C GLU A 92 40.56 -7.07 4.22
N ILE A 93 39.77 -6.36 5.02
CA ILE A 93 38.31 -6.49 5.05
C ILE A 93 37.73 -5.99 3.73
N LYS A 94 38.15 -4.85 3.18
CA LYS A 94 37.77 -4.42 1.81
C LYS A 94 38.17 -5.45 0.74
N LYS A 95 39.29 -6.17 0.89
CA LYS A 95 39.77 -7.20 -0.05
C LYS A 95 39.08 -8.57 0.13
N LYS A 96 38.58 -8.90 1.32
CA LYS A 96 37.97 -10.21 1.65
C LYS A 96 36.44 -10.17 1.71
N SER A 97 35.84 -9.05 2.11
CA SER A 97 34.39 -8.88 2.02
C SER A 97 34.03 -8.57 0.57
N LYS A 98 33.49 -9.56 -0.14
CA LYS A 98 32.73 -9.34 -1.39
C LYS A 98 31.37 -8.70 -1.08
N LEU A 99 31.40 -7.53 -0.44
CA LEU A 99 30.25 -6.64 -0.36
C LEU A 99 30.00 -6.14 -1.78
N ILE A 100 29.01 -6.72 -2.44
CA ILE A 100 28.45 -6.15 -3.66
C ILE A 100 27.80 -4.82 -3.22
N PRO A 101 28.23 -3.66 -3.74
CA PRO A 101 27.61 -2.39 -3.36
C PRO A 101 26.16 -2.41 -3.85
N SER A 102 25.21 -2.31 -2.91
CA SER A 102 23.77 -2.28 -3.17
C SER A 102 23.25 -0.90 -3.62
N HIS A 103 24.14 0.08 -3.72
CA HIS A 103 23.82 1.45 -4.13
C HIS A 103 24.36 1.72 -5.54
N PRO A 104 23.67 2.55 -6.35
CA PRO A 104 24.16 2.96 -7.65
C PRO A 104 25.50 3.70 -7.52
N ASN A 105 26.36 3.51 -8.50
CA ASN A 105 27.60 4.25 -8.68
C ASN A 105 27.62 4.90 -10.08
N GLU A 106 28.61 5.77 -10.35
CA GLU A 106 28.71 6.46 -11.64
C GLU A 106 28.93 5.48 -12.82
N ASP A 107 29.50 4.28 -12.59
CA ASP A 107 29.69 3.26 -13.64
C ASP A 107 28.35 2.73 -14.21
N VAL A 108 27.29 2.72 -13.40
CA VAL A 108 25.94 2.28 -13.78
C VAL A 108 25.12 3.41 -14.44
N LYS A 109 25.51 4.67 -14.25
CA LYS A 109 24.79 5.86 -14.72
C LYS A 109 24.62 5.92 -16.24
N GLY A 110 25.66 5.59 -17.00
CA GLY A 110 25.59 5.52 -18.47
C GLY A 110 24.56 4.49 -18.94
N PHE A 111 24.60 3.29 -18.35
CA PHE A 111 23.65 2.21 -18.64
C PHE A 111 22.20 2.60 -18.30
N LEU A 112 21.97 3.33 -17.20
CA LEU A 112 20.63 3.86 -16.88
C LEU A 112 20.12 4.84 -17.94
N HIS A 113 20.99 5.76 -18.41
CA HIS A 113 20.63 6.69 -19.49
C HIS A 113 20.30 5.94 -20.80
N GLU A 114 21.14 4.98 -21.21
CA GLU A 114 20.90 4.15 -22.41
C GLU A 114 19.59 3.34 -22.32
N CYS A 115 19.28 2.79 -21.15
CA CYS A 115 18.03 2.05 -20.92
C CYS A 115 16.81 2.97 -21.00
N ILE A 116 16.85 4.17 -20.39
CA ILE A 116 15.75 5.13 -20.41
C ILE A 116 15.54 5.67 -21.84
N GLU A 117 16.61 6.02 -22.55
CA GLU A 117 16.53 6.46 -23.95
C GLU A 117 15.92 5.36 -24.85
N GLU A 118 16.31 4.10 -24.67
CA GLU A 118 15.72 2.97 -25.41
C GLU A 118 14.24 2.75 -25.10
N ILE A 119 13.83 2.84 -23.83
CA ILE A 119 12.42 2.74 -23.42
C ILE A 119 11.60 3.88 -24.06
N ILE A 120 12.10 5.12 -24.02
CA ILE A 120 11.45 6.27 -24.64
C ILE A 120 11.30 6.06 -26.16
N ASN A 121 12.40 5.74 -26.85
CA ASN A 121 12.42 5.62 -28.30
C ASN A 121 11.57 4.42 -28.79
N SER A 122 11.74 3.24 -28.19
CA SER A 122 11.16 1.99 -28.71
C SER A 122 9.81 1.66 -28.09
N ALA A 123 9.65 1.75 -26.76
CA ALA A 123 8.37 1.43 -26.12
C ALA A 123 7.36 2.59 -26.22
N VAL A 124 7.77 3.81 -25.84
CA VAL A 124 6.86 4.97 -25.76
C VAL A 124 6.57 5.57 -27.14
N TYR A 125 7.59 5.83 -27.96
CA TYR A 125 7.40 6.48 -29.27
C TYR A 125 7.27 5.52 -30.46
N SER A 126 7.97 4.39 -30.50
CA SER A 126 7.86 3.47 -31.65
C SER A 126 6.64 2.56 -31.52
N GLY A 127 6.47 1.91 -30.37
CA GLY A 127 5.37 0.98 -30.07
C GLY A 127 3.96 1.59 -30.01
N THR A 128 3.82 2.92 -30.07
CA THR A 128 2.53 3.63 -30.10
C THR A 128 2.15 4.16 -31.48
N LYS A 129 3.04 4.07 -32.48
CA LYS A 129 2.74 4.45 -33.86
C LYS A 129 1.81 3.42 -34.49
N ARG A 130 0.72 3.88 -35.14
CA ARG A 130 -0.25 3.06 -35.90
C ARG A 130 0.36 2.18 -37.02
N SER A 131 1.63 2.38 -37.35
CA SER A 131 2.41 1.57 -38.31
C SER A 131 3.23 0.45 -37.67
N SER A 132 3.31 0.39 -36.34
CA SER A 132 3.91 -0.71 -35.58
C SER A 132 2.91 -1.87 -35.40
N ARG A 133 3.38 -3.00 -34.86
CA ARG A 133 2.50 -4.12 -34.45
C ARG A 133 2.09 -3.93 -32.99
N VAL A 134 0.82 -4.20 -32.67
CA VAL A 134 0.32 -4.26 -31.28
C VAL A 134 1.09 -5.32 -30.47
N VAL A 135 1.49 -6.42 -31.11
CA VAL A 135 2.37 -7.45 -30.54
C VAL A 135 3.09 -8.17 -31.69
N GLU A 136 4.34 -8.60 -31.46
CA GLU A 136 4.99 -9.63 -32.29
C GLU A 136 4.70 -10.99 -31.63
N TRP A 137 3.57 -11.60 -32.03
CA TRP A 137 3.06 -12.81 -31.38
C TRP A 137 3.95 -14.03 -31.63
N HIS A 138 4.21 -14.76 -30.55
CA HIS A 138 4.94 -16.03 -30.51
C HIS A 138 4.29 -16.99 -29.51
N SER A 139 4.44 -18.29 -29.73
CA SER A 139 4.04 -19.31 -28.74
C SER A 139 4.93 -19.25 -27.49
N PRO A 140 4.48 -19.77 -26.32
CA PRO A 140 5.33 -19.90 -25.14
C PRO A 140 6.62 -20.69 -25.40
N GLU A 141 6.58 -21.68 -26.29
CA GLU A 141 7.71 -22.52 -26.71
C GLU A 141 8.70 -21.73 -27.59
N GLU A 142 8.20 -20.91 -28.51
CA GLU A 142 9.02 -19.98 -29.31
C GLU A 142 9.67 -18.91 -28.43
N LEU A 143 8.93 -18.29 -27.50
CA LEU A 143 9.50 -17.31 -26.57
C LEU A 143 10.59 -17.92 -25.69
N ARG A 144 10.42 -19.17 -25.21
CA ARG A 144 11.47 -19.94 -24.50
C ARG A 144 12.67 -20.32 -25.37
N SER A 145 12.56 -20.19 -26.69
CA SER A 145 13.65 -20.37 -27.65
C SER A 145 14.31 -19.04 -28.03
N LEU A 146 13.58 -17.92 -27.92
CA LEU A 146 14.05 -16.56 -28.17
C LEU A 146 14.76 -15.91 -26.97
N PHE A 147 14.48 -16.37 -25.75
CA PHE A 147 15.03 -15.87 -24.48
C PHE A 147 15.61 -16.99 -23.61
N ASP A 148 16.79 -16.78 -23.02
CA ASP A 148 17.31 -17.61 -21.93
C ASP A 148 16.72 -17.15 -20.59
N PHE A 149 15.58 -17.73 -20.20
CA PHE A 149 14.91 -17.44 -18.93
C PHE A 149 15.60 -18.06 -17.68
N LYS A 150 16.79 -18.67 -17.82
CA LYS A 150 17.49 -19.30 -16.69
C LYS A 150 18.34 -18.28 -15.93
N LEU A 151 18.09 -18.17 -14.63
CA LEU A 151 18.95 -17.41 -13.71
C LEU A 151 20.33 -18.07 -13.61
N LYS A 152 21.39 -17.25 -13.56
CA LYS A 152 22.80 -17.67 -13.56
C LYS A 152 23.47 -17.26 -12.25
N HIS A 153 24.54 -17.96 -11.88
CA HIS A 153 25.34 -17.65 -10.67
C HIS A 153 26.37 -16.52 -10.85
N HIS A 154 26.41 -15.89 -12.04
CA HIS A 154 27.28 -14.76 -12.36
C HIS A 154 26.45 -13.60 -12.91
N ALA A 155 26.96 -12.37 -12.73
CA ALA A 155 26.36 -11.18 -13.32
C ALA A 155 26.51 -11.18 -14.85
N GLU A 156 25.55 -10.56 -15.53
CA GLU A 156 25.56 -10.29 -16.97
C GLU A 156 26.16 -8.89 -17.25
N SER A 157 26.62 -8.65 -18.48
CA SER A 157 27.14 -7.34 -18.89
C SER A 157 26.02 -6.36 -19.25
N HIS A 158 26.27 -5.06 -19.09
CA HIS A 158 25.36 -3.98 -19.51
C HIS A 158 24.92 -4.16 -20.98
N ASP A 159 25.86 -4.46 -21.90
CA ASP A 159 25.61 -4.86 -23.28
C ASP A 159 24.53 -5.94 -23.46
N ASN A 160 24.54 -6.96 -22.60
CA ASN A 160 23.61 -8.09 -22.70
C ASN A 160 22.26 -7.75 -22.05
N LEU A 161 22.29 -7.04 -20.92
CA LEU A 161 21.08 -6.52 -20.27
C LEU A 161 20.32 -5.54 -21.19
N LEU A 162 21.02 -4.67 -21.92
CA LEU A 162 20.40 -3.77 -22.90
C LEU A 162 19.80 -4.53 -24.11
N LYS A 163 20.45 -5.61 -24.56
CA LYS A 163 19.90 -6.51 -25.62
C LYS A 163 18.66 -7.25 -25.13
N LEU A 164 18.64 -7.67 -23.87
CA LEU A 164 17.47 -8.29 -23.23
C LEU A 164 16.32 -7.28 -23.04
N LEU A 165 16.62 -6.04 -22.65
CA LEU A 165 15.65 -4.95 -22.58
C LEU A 165 14.99 -4.70 -23.94
N LYS A 166 15.78 -4.54 -25.02
CA LYS A 166 15.26 -4.36 -26.39
C LYS A 166 14.35 -5.51 -26.81
N LYS A 167 14.81 -6.76 -26.70
CA LYS A 167 13.97 -7.94 -26.95
C LYS A 167 12.69 -7.96 -26.11
N THR A 168 12.76 -7.57 -24.84
CA THR A 168 11.60 -7.53 -23.95
C THR A 168 10.59 -6.49 -24.42
N ILE A 169 11.04 -5.32 -24.89
CA ILE A 169 10.17 -4.33 -25.55
C ILE A 169 9.57 -4.93 -26.82
N ASP A 170 10.39 -5.48 -27.73
CA ASP A 170 9.97 -5.99 -29.04
C ASP A 170 8.84 -7.02 -28.95
N TYR A 171 9.02 -8.07 -28.12
CA TYR A 171 8.08 -9.18 -28.01
C TYR A 171 6.92 -8.94 -27.02
N SER A 172 6.94 -7.87 -26.23
CA SER A 172 5.82 -7.50 -25.35
C SER A 172 4.63 -6.90 -26.12
N VAL A 173 3.43 -7.05 -25.55
CA VAL A 173 2.23 -6.35 -26.04
C VAL A 173 2.40 -4.85 -25.82
N LYS A 174 2.21 -4.05 -26.87
CA LYS A 174 2.25 -2.59 -26.84
C LYS A 174 0.89 -2.07 -26.36
N THR A 175 0.66 -2.10 -25.05
CA THR A 175 -0.60 -1.64 -24.41
C THR A 175 -0.89 -0.16 -24.68
N GLY A 176 0.16 0.64 -24.95
CA GLY A 176 0.03 2.04 -25.40
C GLY A 176 -0.42 2.23 -26.85
N HIS A 177 -0.54 1.17 -27.65
CA HIS A 177 -0.83 1.30 -29.08
C HIS A 177 -2.31 1.68 -29.32
N PRO A 178 -2.63 2.64 -30.22
CA PRO A 178 -4.01 3.08 -30.48
C PRO A 178 -5.01 2.03 -30.98
N TYR A 179 -4.55 0.81 -31.29
CA TYR A 179 -5.40 -0.35 -31.64
C TYR A 179 -5.36 -1.47 -30.58
N PHE A 180 -4.77 -1.23 -29.40
CA PHE A 180 -4.89 -2.11 -28.25
C PHE A 180 -6.24 -1.84 -27.56
N ILE A 181 -7.21 -2.71 -27.83
CA ILE A 181 -8.59 -2.64 -27.33
C ILE A 181 -9.00 -3.94 -26.60
N ASN A 182 -8.02 -4.67 -26.05
CA ASN A 182 -8.22 -6.00 -25.46
C ASN A 182 -8.57 -5.95 -23.96
N GLN A 183 -8.41 -4.78 -23.31
CA GLN A 183 -8.51 -4.63 -21.85
C GLN A 183 -9.19 -3.30 -21.52
N LEU A 184 -9.68 -3.15 -20.29
CA LEU A 184 -10.26 -1.90 -19.75
C LEU A 184 -9.18 -0.86 -19.39
N TYR A 185 -8.00 -0.94 -20.01
CA TYR A 185 -6.94 0.06 -19.96
C TYR A 185 -6.21 0.06 -21.32
N SER A 186 -5.79 1.24 -21.78
CA SER A 186 -5.06 1.41 -23.04
C SER A 186 -4.36 2.77 -23.06
N GLY A 187 -3.33 2.93 -23.89
CA GLY A 187 -2.53 4.14 -23.96
C GLY A 187 -1.38 4.19 -22.94
N VAL A 188 -0.52 5.21 -23.08
CA VAL A 188 0.55 5.57 -22.14
C VAL A 188 0.49 7.08 -21.99
N ASP A 189 0.13 7.57 -20.81
CA ASP A 189 0.20 8.99 -20.50
C ASP A 189 1.64 9.36 -20.08
N PRO A 190 2.26 10.40 -20.68
CA PRO A 190 3.65 10.74 -20.41
C PRO A 190 3.87 11.35 -19.01
N TYR A 191 2.86 11.98 -18.41
CA TYR A 191 2.98 12.55 -17.06
C TYR A 191 2.88 11.46 -16.00
N ALA A 192 1.94 10.52 -16.16
CA ALA A 192 1.82 9.33 -15.33
C ALA A 192 3.09 8.45 -15.40
N LEU A 193 3.70 8.30 -16.58
CA LEU A 193 4.95 7.56 -16.75
C LEU A 193 6.12 8.20 -15.98
N ILE A 194 6.25 9.53 -16.02
CA ILE A 194 7.25 10.25 -15.21
C ILE A 194 6.95 10.12 -13.71
N GLY A 195 5.68 10.15 -13.30
CA GLY A 195 5.26 9.89 -11.92
C GLY A 195 5.63 8.48 -11.44
N GLN A 196 5.46 7.46 -12.29
CA GLN A 196 5.89 6.09 -12.01
C GLN A 196 7.41 6.00 -11.84
N TRP A 197 8.20 6.54 -12.77
CA TRP A 197 9.66 6.53 -12.67
C TRP A 197 10.19 7.31 -11.44
N LEU A 198 9.54 8.41 -11.06
CA LEU A 198 9.85 9.13 -9.82
C LEU A 198 9.54 8.29 -8.58
N THR A 199 8.41 7.55 -8.60
CA THR A 199 8.02 6.67 -7.51
C THR A 199 9.00 5.50 -7.36
N ASP A 200 9.36 4.84 -8.46
CA ASP A 200 10.34 3.74 -8.47
C ASP A 200 11.74 4.21 -8.03
N ALA A 201 12.16 5.43 -8.44
CA ALA A 201 13.45 6.01 -8.07
C ALA A 201 13.54 6.41 -6.58
N LEU A 202 12.40 6.75 -5.96
CA LEU A 202 12.31 7.04 -4.52
C LEU A 202 12.04 5.78 -3.69
N ASN A 203 11.45 4.74 -4.29
CA ASN A 203 11.06 3.47 -3.68
C ASN A 203 10.37 3.64 -2.28
N PRO A 204 9.32 4.46 -2.17
CA PRO A 204 8.66 4.74 -0.90
C PRO A 204 7.82 3.55 -0.41
N SER A 205 7.45 3.59 0.86
CA SER A 205 6.40 2.71 1.39
C SER A 205 5.47 3.53 2.27
N VAL A 206 4.21 3.69 1.83
CA VAL A 206 3.24 4.63 2.42
C VAL A 206 2.55 3.97 3.63
N TYR A 207 3.29 3.77 4.71
CA TYR A 207 2.76 3.23 5.99
C TYR A 207 2.80 4.23 7.14
N THR A 208 3.72 5.21 7.11
CA THR A 208 3.71 6.40 8.00
C THR A 208 4.19 7.64 7.27
N TYR A 209 3.70 8.80 7.74
CA TYR A 209 4.15 10.11 7.28
C TYR A 209 5.67 10.33 7.46
N GLU A 210 6.32 9.67 8.42
CA GLU A 210 7.77 9.81 8.66
C GLU A 210 8.63 9.37 7.46
N VAL A 211 8.21 8.32 6.75
CA VAL A 211 8.98 7.73 5.63
C VAL A 211 8.42 8.06 4.25
N ALA A 212 7.18 8.56 4.18
CA ALA A 212 6.51 8.88 2.92
C ALA A 212 5.75 10.24 2.96
N PRO A 213 6.30 11.31 3.57
CA PRO A 213 5.53 12.50 3.94
C PRO A 213 4.80 13.18 2.77
N VAL A 214 5.46 13.27 1.62
CA VAL A 214 4.88 13.86 0.41
C VAL A 214 3.76 12.97 -0.15
N PHE A 215 3.97 11.65 -0.20
CA PHE A 215 3.01 10.71 -0.75
C PHE A 215 1.75 10.58 0.13
N THR A 216 1.89 10.60 1.46
CA THR A 216 0.76 10.58 2.39
C THR A 216 -0.16 11.80 2.21
N ILE A 217 0.40 12.99 1.96
CA ILE A 217 -0.39 14.20 1.72
C ILE A 217 -1.00 14.21 0.30
N MET A 218 -0.27 13.72 -0.71
CA MET A 218 -0.81 13.54 -2.06
C MET A 218 -1.96 12.53 -2.10
N GLU A 219 -1.86 11.43 -1.34
CA GLU A 219 -2.92 10.42 -1.25
C GLU A 219 -4.21 11.01 -0.68
N GLU A 220 -4.17 11.72 0.45
CA GLU A 220 -5.38 12.32 1.03
C GLU A 220 -5.96 13.45 0.17
N GLU A 221 -5.14 14.29 -0.48
CA GLU A 221 -5.63 15.32 -1.41
C GLU A 221 -6.40 14.69 -2.60
N ILE A 222 -5.84 13.62 -3.20
CA ILE A 222 -6.49 12.92 -4.32
C ILE A 222 -7.75 12.19 -3.84
N LEU A 223 -7.71 11.53 -2.68
CA LEU A 223 -8.89 10.87 -2.11
C LEU A 223 -9.99 11.89 -1.77
N SER A 224 -9.64 13.08 -1.27
CA SER A 224 -10.59 14.15 -1.00
C SER A 224 -11.26 14.66 -2.28
N GLU A 225 -10.48 14.93 -3.33
CA GLU A 225 -11.03 15.33 -4.64
C GLU A 225 -11.91 14.22 -5.25
N MET A 226 -11.53 12.94 -5.12
CA MET A 226 -12.38 11.82 -5.55
C MET A 226 -13.70 11.76 -4.77
N ARG A 227 -13.67 11.90 -3.43
CA ARG A 227 -14.89 11.97 -2.60
C ARG A 227 -15.77 13.17 -2.98
N ARG A 228 -15.16 14.31 -3.34
CA ARG A 228 -15.85 15.51 -3.82
C ARG A 228 -16.49 15.31 -5.19
N ILE A 229 -15.83 14.63 -6.13
CA ILE A 229 -16.36 14.25 -7.46
C ILE A 229 -17.55 13.28 -7.33
N VAL A 230 -17.47 12.31 -6.42
CA VAL A 230 -18.58 11.38 -6.10
C VAL A 230 -19.75 12.10 -5.41
N GLY A 231 -19.55 13.33 -4.92
CA GLY A 231 -20.60 14.15 -4.31
C GLY A 231 -20.83 13.89 -2.81
N PHE A 232 -19.80 13.42 -2.08
CA PHE A 232 -19.90 13.23 -0.64
C PHE A 232 -20.16 14.56 0.10
N PRO A 233 -20.91 14.54 1.22
CA PRO A 233 -21.33 15.75 1.93
C PRO A 233 -20.14 16.55 2.48
N ASN A 234 -20.39 17.82 2.83
CA ASN A 234 -19.39 18.73 3.39
C ASN A 234 -18.12 18.84 2.53
N ASP A 235 -18.29 18.93 1.20
CA ASP A 235 -17.22 19.07 0.20
C ASP A 235 -16.23 17.90 0.17
N GLY A 236 -16.75 16.66 0.14
CA GLY A 236 -15.92 15.45 0.05
C GLY A 236 -15.56 14.80 1.39
N TYR A 237 -16.27 15.10 2.48
CA TYR A 237 -16.03 14.49 3.79
C TYR A 237 -16.29 12.97 3.75
N GLY A 238 -15.27 12.20 4.13
CA GLY A 238 -15.28 10.75 4.19
C GLY A 238 -13.89 10.21 4.51
N ASP A 239 -13.62 8.99 4.08
CA ASP A 239 -12.38 8.24 4.32
C ASP A 239 -12.05 7.41 3.05
N GLY A 240 -10.82 6.90 2.91
CA GLY A 240 -10.40 6.13 1.75
C GLY A 240 -8.94 5.65 1.83
N ILE A 241 -8.55 4.74 0.93
CA ILE A 241 -7.17 4.26 0.77
C ILE A 241 -6.97 3.67 -0.63
N PHE A 242 -5.79 3.86 -1.25
CA PHE A 242 -5.49 3.18 -2.50
C PHE A 242 -5.30 1.67 -2.30
N CYS A 243 -5.95 0.88 -3.14
CA CYS A 243 -5.89 -0.58 -3.09
C CYS A 243 -5.08 -1.14 -4.29
N PRO A 244 -4.38 -2.28 -4.13
CA PRO A 244 -3.74 -2.98 -5.25
C PRO A 244 -4.78 -3.66 -6.15
N GLY A 245 -5.48 -2.85 -6.94
CA GLY A 245 -6.57 -3.22 -7.85
C GLY A 245 -7.95 -3.22 -7.20
N GLY A 246 -8.98 -2.85 -7.97
CA GLY A 246 -10.39 -2.75 -7.51
C GLY A 246 -10.96 -4.05 -6.92
N SER A 247 -10.40 -5.22 -7.28
CA SER A 247 -10.74 -6.50 -6.64
C SER A 247 -10.47 -6.51 -5.13
N ILE A 248 -9.44 -5.80 -4.67
CA ILE A 248 -9.12 -5.66 -3.25
C ILE A 248 -9.96 -4.55 -2.60
N ALA A 249 -10.27 -3.47 -3.33
CA ALA A 249 -11.20 -2.43 -2.87
C ALA A 249 -12.62 -3.00 -2.59
N ASN A 250 -13.14 -3.84 -3.47
CA ASN A 250 -14.37 -4.61 -3.25
C ASN A 250 -14.29 -5.51 -2.01
N GLY A 251 -13.11 -6.08 -1.72
CA GLY A 251 -12.84 -6.80 -0.48
C GLY A 251 -12.87 -5.90 0.75
N TYR A 252 -12.27 -4.71 0.69
CA TYR A 252 -12.36 -3.71 1.77
C TYR A 252 -13.82 -3.31 2.02
N ALA A 253 -14.62 -3.04 0.99
CA ALA A 253 -16.04 -2.72 1.13
C ALA A 253 -16.82 -3.83 1.87
N ILE A 254 -16.61 -5.10 1.53
CA ILE A 254 -17.20 -6.26 2.24
C ILE A 254 -16.74 -6.29 3.71
N SER A 255 -15.46 -6.01 3.97
CA SER A 255 -14.90 -5.98 5.32
C SER A 255 -15.47 -4.84 6.16
N CYS A 256 -15.62 -3.65 5.58
CA CYS A 256 -16.22 -2.47 6.21
C CYS A 256 -17.71 -2.69 6.51
N ALA A 257 -18.49 -3.18 5.54
CA ALA A 257 -19.90 -3.53 5.73
C ALA A 257 -20.08 -4.52 6.90
N ARG A 258 -19.26 -5.58 6.95
CA ARG A 258 -19.24 -6.55 8.05
C ARG A 258 -18.85 -5.91 9.38
N TYR A 259 -17.79 -5.12 9.43
CA TYR A 259 -17.32 -4.51 10.69
C TYR A 259 -18.30 -3.47 11.24
N TYR A 260 -18.95 -2.70 10.36
CA TYR A 260 -20.00 -1.75 10.71
C TYR A 260 -21.22 -2.45 11.35
N LYS A 261 -21.69 -3.54 10.75
CA LYS A 261 -22.90 -4.25 11.20
C LYS A 261 -22.62 -5.30 12.31
N PHE A 262 -21.40 -5.83 12.39
CA PHE A 262 -20.97 -6.90 13.30
C PHE A 262 -19.52 -6.69 13.81
N PRO A 263 -19.23 -5.64 14.61
CA PRO A 263 -17.87 -5.30 15.01
C PRO A 263 -17.13 -6.41 15.77
N ASP A 264 -17.86 -7.23 16.53
CA ASP A 264 -17.32 -8.40 17.24
C ASP A 264 -16.72 -9.47 16.31
N SER A 265 -17.07 -9.51 15.02
CA SER A 265 -16.49 -10.47 14.08
C SER A 265 -14.98 -10.29 13.91
N LYS A 266 -14.45 -9.09 14.22
CA LYS A 266 -13.01 -8.79 14.24
C LYS A 266 -12.26 -9.60 15.32
N LYS A 267 -12.95 -10.02 16.38
CA LYS A 267 -12.40 -10.80 17.50
C LYS A 267 -12.84 -12.27 17.46
N ASN A 268 -14.12 -12.51 17.15
CA ASN A 268 -14.75 -13.82 17.29
C ASN A 268 -14.82 -14.61 15.96
N GLY A 269 -14.50 -13.96 14.83
CA GLY A 269 -14.71 -14.52 13.50
C GLY A 269 -16.19 -14.57 13.10
N LEU A 270 -16.54 -15.49 12.21
CA LEU A 270 -17.93 -15.74 11.75
C LEU A 270 -18.58 -17.00 12.35
N PHE A 271 -17.85 -17.80 13.14
CA PHE A 271 -18.39 -19.04 13.69
C PHE A 271 -19.49 -18.75 14.72
N GLY A 272 -20.69 -19.28 14.49
CA GLY A 272 -21.87 -19.01 15.32
C GLY A 272 -22.52 -17.63 15.10
N ALA A 273 -22.02 -16.82 14.16
CA ALA A 273 -22.70 -15.59 13.75
C ALA A 273 -23.94 -15.91 12.90
N LYS A 274 -24.90 -14.96 12.85
CA LYS A 274 -26.03 -15.04 11.92
C LYS A 274 -25.51 -15.08 10.48
N ARG A 275 -26.12 -15.93 9.62
CA ARG A 275 -25.70 -16.11 8.21
C ARG A 275 -25.86 -14.80 7.44
N GLN A 276 -24.76 -14.16 7.08
CA GLN A 276 -24.72 -12.88 6.35
C GLN A 276 -24.78 -13.12 4.84
N ILE A 277 -25.65 -12.39 4.14
CA ILE A 277 -25.81 -12.46 2.68
C ILE A 277 -25.38 -11.15 2.02
N ILE A 278 -24.59 -11.27 0.96
CA ILE A 278 -24.15 -10.18 0.08
C ILE A 278 -24.94 -10.28 -1.23
N PHE A 279 -25.59 -9.20 -1.67
CA PHE A 279 -26.32 -9.16 -2.94
C PHE A 279 -25.48 -8.44 -4.00
N THR A 280 -25.46 -8.95 -5.24
CA THR A 280 -24.74 -8.30 -6.36
C THR A 280 -25.30 -8.75 -7.71
N SER A 281 -25.06 -8.02 -8.78
CA SER A 281 -25.52 -8.40 -10.13
C SER A 281 -24.95 -9.76 -10.56
N GLU A 282 -25.68 -10.55 -11.34
CA GLU A 282 -25.10 -11.71 -12.05
C GLU A 282 -23.96 -11.30 -13.00
N ASP A 283 -24.05 -10.09 -13.59
CA ASP A 283 -23.02 -9.45 -14.43
C ASP A 283 -21.95 -8.66 -13.63
N SER A 284 -21.96 -8.75 -12.29
CA SER A 284 -20.97 -8.05 -11.44
C SER A 284 -19.56 -8.63 -11.57
N HIS A 285 -18.55 -7.82 -11.23
CA HIS A 285 -17.18 -8.31 -11.27
C HIS A 285 -16.95 -9.44 -10.25
N TYR A 286 -16.40 -10.56 -10.73
CA TYR A 286 -16.21 -11.81 -9.97
C TYR A 286 -15.43 -11.66 -8.66
N SER A 287 -14.75 -10.52 -8.44
CA SER A 287 -14.09 -10.21 -7.17
C SER A 287 -15.04 -10.18 -5.98
N VAL A 288 -16.30 -9.75 -6.13
CA VAL A 288 -17.24 -9.66 -5.00
C VAL A 288 -17.40 -11.05 -4.35
N GLU A 289 -17.62 -12.06 -5.20
CA GLU A 289 -17.75 -13.46 -4.77
C GLU A 289 -16.42 -14.04 -4.30
N LYS A 290 -15.33 -13.84 -5.06
CA LYS A 290 -13.99 -14.32 -4.71
C LYS A 290 -13.51 -13.79 -3.34
N LEU A 291 -13.78 -12.53 -3.02
CA LEU A 291 -13.38 -11.92 -1.75
C LEU A 291 -14.34 -12.31 -0.62
N ALA A 292 -15.65 -12.47 -0.87
CA ALA A 292 -16.56 -13.04 0.11
C ALA A 292 -16.16 -14.48 0.50
N MET A 293 -15.82 -15.33 -0.48
CA MET A 293 -15.25 -16.66 -0.23
C MET A 293 -13.97 -16.58 0.62
N PHE A 294 -13.01 -15.74 0.21
CA PHE A 294 -11.74 -15.54 0.92
C PHE A 294 -11.92 -15.03 2.36
N MET A 295 -12.91 -14.17 2.60
CA MET A 295 -13.24 -13.61 3.92
C MET A 295 -14.12 -14.50 4.79
N GLY A 296 -14.37 -15.74 4.38
CA GLY A 296 -15.07 -16.75 5.17
C GLY A 296 -16.59 -16.75 5.07
N PHE A 297 -17.18 -16.02 4.10
CA PHE A 297 -18.62 -16.09 3.83
C PHE A 297 -18.99 -17.34 3.01
N GLY A 298 -18.19 -17.68 1.99
CA GLY A 298 -18.51 -18.72 1.01
C GLY A 298 -19.42 -18.26 -0.15
N SER A 299 -19.44 -19.00 -1.25
CA SER A 299 -20.17 -18.68 -2.49
C SER A 299 -21.68 -18.59 -2.28
N GLU A 300 -22.25 -19.55 -1.56
CA GLU A 300 -23.70 -19.65 -1.28
C GLU A 300 -24.27 -18.48 -0.45
N ASN A 301 -23.41 -17.56 -0.01
CA ASN A 301 -23.77 -16.34 0.72
C ASN A 301 -23.62 -15.08 -0.14
N VAL A 302 -23.37 -15.25 -1.45
CA VAL A 302 -23.28 -14.18 -2.45
C VAL A 302 -24.42 -14.35 -3.45
N CYS A 303 -25.55 -13.75 -3.13
CA CYS A 303 -26.76 -13.82 -3.94
C CYS A 303 -26.58 -13.00 -5.23
N LYS A 304 -26.62 -13.71 -6.37
CA LYS A 304 -26.61 -13.12 -7.71
C LYS A 304 -28.03 -12.69 -8.08
N ILE A 305 -28.21 -11.39 -8.30
CA ILE A 305 -29.47 -10.78 -8.71
C ILE A 305 -29.54 -10.75 -10.23
N ARG A 306 -30.72 -11.10 -10.78
CA ARG A 306 -31.00 -11.11 -12.21
C ARG A 306 -30.88 -9.72 -12.82
N THR A 307 -30.48 -9.67 -14.07
CA THR A 307 -30.39 -8.44 -14.87
C THR A 307 -31.65 -8.15 -15.67
N ASP A 308 -31.82 -6.89 -16.04
CA ASP A 308 -32.71 -6.47 -17.13
C ASP A 308 -32.04 -6.69 -18.50
N LYS A 309 -32.76 -6.34 -19.58
CA LYS A 309 -32.26 -6.50 -20.96
C LYS A 309 -31.06 -5.58 -21.31
N CYS A 310 -30.60 -4.75 -20.38
CA CYS A 310 -29.46 -3.85 -20.52
C CYS A 310 -28.29 -4.21 -19.58
N GLY A 311 -28.33 -5.36 -18.89
CA GLY A 311 -27.28 -5.79 -17.96
C GLY A 311 -27.30 -5.08 -16.60
N LYS A 312 -28.44 -4.47 -16.22
CA LYS A 312 -28.63 -3.76 -14.95
C LYS A 312 -29.37 -4.62 -13.94
N ILE A 313 -29.06 -4.51 -12.65
CA ILE A 313 -29.81 -5.15 -11.56
C ILE A 313 -31.32 -4.91 -11.70
N ASN A 314 -32.08 -6.00 -11.73
CA ASN A 314 -33.52 -5.99 -11.56
C ASN A 314 -33.85 -5.68 -10.10
N VAL A 315 -34.48 -4.53 -9.85
CA VAL A 315 -34.71 -4.00 -8.50
C VAL A 315 -35.80 -4.79 -7.77
N GLU A 316 -36.78 -5.27 -8.53
CA GLU A 316 -37.86 -6.10 -8.03
C GLU A 316 -37.31 -7.49 -7.59
N ASP A 317 -36.41 -8.09 -8.37
CA ASP A 317 -35.69 -9.32 -8.00
C ASP A 317 -34.75 -9.14 -6.79
N LEU A 318 -34.06 -7.99 -6.70
CA LEU A 318 -33.27 -7.63 -5.51
C LEU A 318 -34.16 -7.62 -4.25
N MET A 319 -35.34 -7.00 -4.33
CA MET A 319 -36.29 -6.95 -3.21
C MET A 319 -36.80 -8.36 -2.82
N GLU A 320 -37.19 -9.19 -3.79
CA GLU A 320 -37.64 -10.57 -3.56
C GLU A 320 -36.55 -11.41 -2.86
N ASN A 321 -35.28 -11.26 -3.24
CA ASN A 321 -34.16 -11.98 -2.63
C ASN A 321 -33.81 -11.45 -1.22
N ILE A 322 -33.94 -10.14 -0.95
CA ILE A 322 -33.78 -9.57 0.40
C ILE A 322 -34.87 -10.09 1.35
N GLU A 323 -36.13 -10.10 0.92
CA GLU A 323 -37.24 -10.60 1.75
C GLU A 323 -37.14 -12.11 1.97
N THR A 324 -36.69 -12.87 0.96
CA THR A 324 -36.34 -14.29 1.09
C THR A 324 -35.24 -14.49 2.14
N CYS A 325 -34.14 -13.74 2.07
CA CYS A 325 -33.05 -13.76 3.05
C CYS A 325 -33.55 -13.53 4.49
N ILE A 326 -34.37 -12.51 4.71
CA ILE A 326 -34.93 -12.17 6.03
C ILE A 326 -35.85 -13.30 6.53
N SER A 327 -36.70 -13.86 5.66
CA SER A 327 -37.61 -14.96 6.03
C SER A 327 -36.88 -16.26 6.40
N ALA A 328 -35.67 -16.47 5.86
CA ALA A 328 -34.79 -17.60 6.17
C ALA A 328 -33.89 -17.37 7.40
N ASP A 329 -34.20 -16.36 8.23
CA ASP A 329 -33.39 -15.85 9.34
C ASP A 329 -31.90 -15.65 8.99
N CYS A 330 -31.64 -15.16 7.77
CA CYS A 330 -30.34 -14.69 7.35
C CYS A 330 -30.28 -13.15 7.45
N GLU A 331 -29.08 -12.59 7.57
CA GLU A 331 -28.89 -11.15 7.61
C GLU A 331 -28.59 -10.59 6.21
N PRO A 332 -29.39 -9.66 5.67
CA PRO A 332 -29.01 -8.89 4.50
C PRO A 332 -27.88 -7.92 4.89
N LEU A 333 -26.64 -8.21 4.49
CA LEU A 333 -25.47 -7.43 4.91
C LEU A 333 -25.27 -6.20 4.04
N MET A 334 -25.18 -6.39 2.72
CA MET A 334 -24.86 -5.34 1.77
C MET A 334 -25.37 -5.63 0.36
N VAL A 335 -25.54 -4.57 -0.43
CA VAL A 335 -25.64 -4.66 -1.90
C VAL A 335 -24.37 -4.10 -2.52
N SER A 336 -23.79 -4.83 -3.47
CA SER A 336 -22.72 -4.37 -4.35
C SER A 336 -23.31 -4.09 -5.73
N ALA A 337 -23.72 -2.83 -5.94
CA ALA A 337 -24.13 -2.32 -7.24
C ALA A 337 -22.92 -2.08 -8.14
N THR A 338 -23.11 -2.04 -9.46
CA THR A 338 -22.04 -1.83 -10.45
C THR A 338 -22.30 -0.58 -11.28
N ALA A 339 -21.31 0.30 -11.35
CA ALA A 339 -21.28 1.47 -12.23
C ALA A 339 -20.26 1.22 -13.36
N GLY A 340 -20.74 0.61 -14.45
CA GLY A 340 -19.93 0.17 -15.58
C GLY A 340 -19.52 -1.30 -15.48
N THR A 341 -20.42 -2.24 -15.80
CA THR A 341 -20.07 -3.68 -15.89
C THR A 341 -19.00 -3.92 -16.95
N THR A 342 -18.13 -4.91 -16.73
CA THR A 342 -16.90 -5.10 -17.53
C THR A 342 -17.13 -5.51 -18.99
N VAL A 343 -18.28 -6.10 -19.30
CA VAL A 343 -18.61 -6.60 -20.65
C VAL A 343 -19.57 -5.67 -21.40
N LEU A 344 -20.59 -5.15 -20.71
CA LEU A 344 -21.66 -4.35 -21.33
C LEU A 344 -21.54 -2.85 -21.08
N GLY A 345 -20.69 -2.42 -20.13
CA GLY A 345 -20.66 -1.04 -19.66
C GLY A 345 -21.96 -0.63 -18.96
N ALA A 346 -22.71 -1.58 -18.39
CA ALA A 346 -24.00 -1.32 -17.78
C ALA A 346 -23.87 -0.60 -16.43
N PHE A 347 -24.84 0.26 -16.12
CA PHE A 347 -24.91 1.01 -14.86
C PHE A 347 -26.21 0.66 -14.13
N ASP A 348 -26.10 0.13 -12.93
CA ASP A 348 -27.25 -0.18 -12.08
C ASP A 348 -28.04 1.09 -11.69
N ASN A 349 -29.31 0.92 -11.31
CA ASN A 349 -30.11 2.04 -10.80
C ASN A 349 -29.75 2.31 -9.33
N LEU A 350 -28.71 3.13 -9.12
CA LEU A 350 -28.15 3.40 -7.80
C LEU A 350 -29.17 4.03 -6.84
N GLU A 351 -30.05 4.92 -7.31
CA GLU A 351 -31.11 5.54 -6.49
C GLU A 351 -32.06 4.49 -5.91
N LYS A 352 -32.64 3.63 -6.77
CA LYS A 352 -33.53 2.55 -6.34
C LYS A 352 -32.85 1.52 -5.43
N ILE A 353 -31.56 1.26 -5.64
CA ILE A 353 -30.79 0.36 -4.78
C ILE A 353 -30.52 1.01 -3.42
N ALA A 354 -30.23 2.32 -3.38
CA ALA A 354 -30.06 3.07 -2.14
C ALA A 354 -31.36 3.10 -1.31
N ASP A 355 -32.53 3.29 -1.95
CA ASP A 355 -33.84 3.19 -1.28
C ASP A 355 -34.04 1.83 -0.60
N LEU A 356 -33.67 0.72 -1.25
CA LEU A 356 -33.72 -0.62 -0.65
C LEU A 356 -32.68 -0.78 0.46
N CYS A 357 -31.45 -0.29 0.29
CA CYS A 357 -30.41 -0.34 1.33
C CYS A 357 -30.84 0.42 2.59
N ASN A 358 -31.45 1.59 2.43
CA ASN A 358 -32.03 2.36 3.53
C ASN A 358 -33.21 1.62 4.18
N LYS A 359 -34.14 1.07 3.38
CA LYS A 359 -35.34 0.34 3.86
C LYS A 359 -35.00 -0.89 4.71
N TYR A 360 -33.99 -1.67 4.32
CA TYR A 360 -33.61 -2.92 5.00
C TYR A 360 -32.32 -2.82 5.83
N ASN A 361 -31.80 -1.60 6.08
CA ASN A 361 -30.58 -1.34 6.85
C ASN A 361 -29.37 -2.19 6.36
N MET A 362 -29.07 -2.09 5.07
CA MET A 362 -27.93 -2.74 4.41
C MET A 362 -26.85 -1.71 4.10
N TRP A 363 -25.59 -2.13 4.07
CA TRP A 363 -24.52 -1.32 3.48
C TRP A 363 -24.68 -1.26 1.96
N MET A 364 -24.51 -0.08 1.35
CA MET A 364 -24.42 0.03 -0.11
C MET A 364 -22.97 0.22 -0.54
N HIS A 365 -22.50 -0.65 -1.43
CA HIS A 365 -21.25 -0.47 -2.16
C HIS A 365 -21.57 -0.24 -3.64
N VAL A 366 -20.72 0.54 -4.31
CA VAL A 366 -20.77 0.77 -5.76
C VAL A 366 -19.40 0.41 -6.32
N ASP A 367 -19.33 -0.69 -7.07
CA ASP A 367 -18.17 -1.01 -7.89
C ASP A 367 -18.17 -0.10 -9.11
N ALA A 368 -17.49 1.04 -8.97
CA ALA A 368 -17.23 2.01 -10.01
C ALA A 368 -15.81 1.88 -10.61
N ALA A 369 -15.17 0.71 -10.48
CA ALA A 369 -13.77 0.51 -10.91
C ALA A 369 -13.55 0.63 -12.44
N TRP A 370 -14.60 0.84 -13.23
CA TRP A 370 -14.54 1.13 -14.66
C TRP A 370 -15.35 2.38 -15.07
N GLY A 371 -16.54 2.60 -14.49
CA GLY A 371 -17.43 3.71 -14.86
C GLY A 371 -17.46 4.90 -13.88
N GLY A 372 -16.50 5.00 -12.97
CA GLY A 372 -16.32 6.13 -12.03
C GLY A 372 -15.39 7.23 -12.54
#